data_AF-A0A7H9FIE3-F1
#
_entry.id   AF-A0A7H9FIE3-F1
#
_cell.length_a   1.000
_cell.length_b   1.000
_cell.length_c   1.000
_cell.angle_alpha   90.00
_cell.angle_beta   90.00
_cell.angle_gamma   90.00
#
_symmetry.space_group_name_H-M   'P 1'
#
loop_
_entity.id
_entity.type
_entity.pdbx_description
1 polymer ?
#
loop_
_entity_poly.entity_id
_entity_poly.type
_entity_poly.pdbx_seq_one_letter_code
_entity_poly.pdbx_strand_id
1 'polypeptide(L)' 'MRRVRGLDVEVKKDDTGGFVSVDWHCPYCGGYNAGLYFTTKSDVLEYSFEVDHECCDCGETVIIECEDATVNYFD' A
#
# COMPACT_ATOMS: atom_id res chain seq x y z
N MET A 1 8.29 -6.12 -12.44
CA MET A 1 8.23 -6.10 -10.97
C MET A 1 7.50 -7.33 -10.49
N ARG A 2 7.90 -7.92 -9.36
CA ARG A 2 7.10 -8.97 -8.71
C ARG A 2 5.89 -8.34 -8.02
N ARG A 3 4.84 -9.14 -7.87
CA ARG A 3 3.60 -8.78 -7.20
C ARG A 3 3.52 -9.48 -5.86
N VAL A 4 2.91 -8.83 -4.88
CA VAL A 4 2.64 -9.40 -3.55
C VAL A 4 1.27 -8.89 -3.08
N ARG A 5 0.53 -9.75 -2.37
CA ARG A 5 -0.68 -9.32 -1.68
C ARG A 5 -0.31 -8.53 -0.43
N GLY A 6 -0.86 -7.32 -0.31
CA GLY A 6 -0.81 -6.52 0.90
C GLY A 6 -1.60 -7.17 2.03
N LEU A 7 -1.15 -6.97 3.26
CA LEU A 7 -1.75 -7.45 4.50
C LEU A 7 -2.23 -6.23 5.29
N ASP A 8 -3.34 -6.39 6.00
CA ASP A 8 -3.89 -5.39 6.92
C ASP A 8 -3.99 -3.99 6.30
N VAL A 9 -4.58 -3.92 5.10
CA VAL A 9 -4.67 -2.68 4.32
C VAL A 9 -5.67 -1.71 4.96
N GLU A 10 -5.16 -0.57 5.38
CA GLU A 10 -5.98 0.55 5.88
C GLU A 10 -5.73 1.81 5.05
N VAL A 11 -6.81 2.51 4.74
CA VAL A 11 -6.77 3.78 4.01
C VAL A 11 -7.39 4.86 4.88
N LYS A 12 -6.72 6.01 4.98
CA LYS A 12 -7.28 7.23 5.52
C LYS A 12 -7.18 8.36 4.50
N LYS A 13 -8.30 8.86 3.98
CA LYS A 13 -8.31 9.81 2.85
C LYS A 13 -9.28 10.99 3.01
N ASP A 14 -9.00 12.06 2.29
CA ASP A 14 -9.85 13.22 2.07
C ASP A 14 -9.74 13.68 0.60
N ASP A 15 -10.31 14.84 0.29
CA ASP A 15 -10.28 15.42 -1.06
C ASP A 15 -8.88 15.89 -1.51
N THR A 16 -7.89 15.92 -0.61
CA THR A 16 -6.50 16.34 -0.89
C THR A 16 -5.56 15.15 -1.15
N GLY A 17 -5.88 13.98 -0.61
CA GLY A 17 -5.07 12.78 -0.75
C GLY A 17 -5.44 11.70 0.25
N GLY A 18 -4.58 10.70 0.37
CA GLY A 18 -4.79 9.63 1.35
C GLY A 18 -3.50 8.95 1.77
N PHE A 19 -3.54 8.44 2.99
CA PHE A 19 -2.54 7.56 3.55
C PHE A 19 -2.98 6.12 3.38
N VAL A 20 -2.07 5.27 2.91
CA VAL A 20 -2.21 3.82 2.81
C VAL A 20 -1.27 3.20 3.82
N SER A 21 -1.81 2.49 4.81
CA SER A 21 -1.06 1.58 5.67
C SER A 21 -1.19 0.17 5.09
N VAL A 22 -0.07 -0.50 4.85
CA VAL A 22 -0.07 -1.87 4.32
C VAL A 22 1.19 -2.61 4.71
N ASP A 23 1.00 -3.80 5.25
CA ASP A 23 2.07 -4.74 5.54
C ASP A 23 2.32 -5.65 4.36
N TRP A 24 3.57 -6.02 4.09
CA TRP A 24 3.90 -6.95 3.01
C TRP A 24 5.24 -7.63 3.22
N HIS A 25 5.37 -8.83 2.65
CA HIS A 25 6.64 -9.56 2.63
C HIS A 25 7.26 -9.46 1.24
N CYS A 26 8.50 -9.00 1.16
CA CYS A 26 9.15 -8.80 -0.11
C CYS A 26 9.31 -10.13 -0.87
N PRO A 27 8.76 -10.26 -2.08
CA PRO A 27 8.84 -11.50 -2.84
C PRO A 27 10.25 -11.79 -3.39
N TYR A 28 11.22 -10.88 -3.20
CA TYR A 28 12.61 -11.07 -3.59
C TYR A 28 13.49 -11.59 -2.45
N CYS A 29 13.47 -10.93 -1.29
CA CYS A 29 14.33 -11.26 -0.15
C CYS A 29 13.60 -11.91 1.03
N GLY A 30 12.26 -11.94 1.03
CA GLY A 30 11.43 -12.44 2.13
C GLY A 30 11.28 -11.47 3.31
N GLY A 31 11.93 -10.30 3.25
CA GLY A 31 11.89 -9.29 4.31
C GLY A 31 10.50 -8.70 4.54
N TYR A 32 10.11 -8.53 5.80
CA TYR A 32 8.84 -7.91 6.19
C TYR A 32 8.96 -6.38 6.11
N ASN A 33 7.94 -5.74 5.56
CA ASN A 33 7.85 -4.29 5.40
C ASN A 33 6.51 -3.81 5.96
N ALA A 34 6.55 -2.88 6.91
CA ALA A 34 5.39 -2.13 7.39
C ALA A 34 5.32 -0.79 6.64
N GLY A 35 4.43 -0.71 5.66
CA GLY A 35 4.32 0.40 4.74
C GLY A 35 3.34 1.48 5.20
N LEU A 36 3.74 2.75 5.13
CA LEU A 36 2.86 3.90 5.27
C LEU A 36 3.15 4.90 4.13
N TYR A 37 2.22 5.02 3.20
CA TYR A 37 2.43 5.74 1.94
C TYR A 37 1.39 6.83 1.75
N PHE A 38 1.80 7.97 1.19
CA PHE A 38 0.89 9.06 0.84
C PHE A 38 0.72 9.17 -0.67
N THR A 39 -0.50 9.44 -1.12
CA THR A 39 -0.81 9.76 -2.52
C THR A 39 -1.84 10.88 -2.60
N THR A 40 -1.73 11.73 -3.62
CA THR A 40 -2.74 12.76 -3.93
C THR A 40 -3.90 12.22 -4.76
N LYS A 41 -3.83 10.94 -5.19
CA LYS A 41 -4.88 10.28 -5.97
C LYS A 41 -5.87 9.59 -5.02
N SER A 42 -6.59 10.36 -4.21
CA SER A 42 -7.54 9.79 -3.25
C SER A 42 -8.75 9.12 -3.91
N ASP A 43 -9.05 9.50 -5.16
CA ASP A 43 -10.12 8.96 -6.00
C ASP A 43 -9.91 7.49 -6.38
N VAL A 44 -8.67 7.01 -6.39
CA VAL A 44 -8.36 5.59 -6.67
C VAL A 44 -8.18 4.73 -5.43
N LEU A 45 -8.13 5.34 -4.24
CA LEU A 45 -8.01 4.64 -2.96
C LEU A 45 -9.39 4.14 -2.49
N GLU A 46 -9.93 3.18 -3.22
CA GLU A 46 -11.22 2.55 -2.93
C GLU A 46 -11.01 1.15 -2.32
N TYR A 47 -11.92 0.22 -2.59
CA TYR A 47 -11.88 -1.15 -2.07
C TYR A 47 -10.66 -1.97 -2.51
N SER A 48 -10.25 -1.82 -3.77
CA SER A 48 -9.09 -2.49 -4.33
C SER A 48 -8.25 -1.56 -5.20
N PHE A 49 -6.94 -1.61 -5.02
CA PHE A 49 -5.96 -0.79 -5.74
C PHE A 49 -4.57 -1.43 -5.69
N GLU A 50 -3.60 -0.85 -6.40
CA GLU A 50 -2.21 -1.28 -6.39
C GLU A 50 -1.31 -0.10 -6.01
N VAL A 51 -0.23 -0.38 -5.26
CA VAL A 51 0.82 0.60 -4.97
C VAL A 51 2.20 0.00 -5.30
N ASP A 52 3.05 0.81 -5.91
CA ASP A 52 4.43 0.43 -6.21
C ASP A 52 5.33 0.93 -5.08
N HIS A 53 6.12 0.04 -4.47
CA HIS A 53 7.06 0.45 -3.43
C HIS A 53 8.38 -0.33 -3.46
N GLU A 54 9.45 0.37 -3.10
CA GLU A 54 10.76 -0.22 -2.88
C GLU A 54 10.81 -0.95 -1.53
N CYS A 55 11.38 -2.15 -1.52
CA CYS A 55 11.67 -2.89 -0.29
C CYS A 55 12.85 -2.25 0.45
N CYS A 56 12.67 -1.91 1.73
CA CYS A 56 13.71 -1.27 2.54
C CYS A 56 14.97 -2.15 2.73
N ASP A 57 14.84 -3.47 2.62
CA ASP A 57 15.94 -4.40 2.86
C ASP A 57 16.81 -4.66 1.63
N CYS A 58 16.20 -4.75 0.44
CA CYS A 58 16.90 -5.17 -0.79
C CYS A 58 16.85 -4.16 -1.94
N GLY A 59 16.09 -3.07 -1.80
CA GLY A 59 16.00 -2.03 -2.82
C GLY A 59 15.21 -2.42 -4.08
N GLU A 60 14.63 -3.62 -4.13
CA GLU A 60 13.80 -4.04 -5.27
C GLU A 60 12.41 -3.42 -5.19
N THR A 61 11.91 -2.91 -6.31
CA THR A 61 10.55 -2.39 -6.42
C THR A 61 9.54 -3.50 -6.66
N VAL A 62 8.44 -3.46 -5.91
CA VAL A 62 7.39 -4.47 -5.85
C VAL A 62 6.03 -3.78 -6.05
N ILE A 63 5.13 -4.44 -6.76
CA ILE A 63 3.72 -4.03 -6.85
C ILE A 63 2.99 -4.72 -5.70
N ILE A 64 2.37 -3.94 -4.83
CA ILE A 64 1.58 -4.42 -3.69
C ILE A 64 0.11 -4.34 -4.10
N GLU A 65 -0.55 -5.49 -4.18
CA GLU A 65 -1.97 -5.63 -4.47
C GLU A 65 -2.75 -5.43 -3.16
N CYS A 66 -3.45 -4.31 -3.06
CA CYS A 66 -4.28 -3.95 -1.91
C CYS A 66 -5.72 -4.38 -2.20
N GLU A 67 -6.17 -5.45 -1.56
CA GLU A 67 -7.55 -5.95 -1.62
C GLU A 67 -8.24 -5.77 -0.27
N ASP A 68 -9.56 -5.63 -0.27
CA ASP A 68 -10.40 -5.57 0.94
C ASP A 68 -9.99 -4.44 1.90
N ALA A 69 -9.57 -3.29 1.35
CA ALA A 69 -9.05 -2.18 2.15
C ALA A 69 -10.12 -1.58 3.07
N THR A 70 -9.75 -1.32 4.33
CA THR A 70 -10.60 -0.57 5.25
C THR A 70 -10.43 0.93 5.00
N VAL A 71 -11.42 1.57 4.38
CA VAL A 71 -11.37 2.99 4.00
C VAL A 71 -12.07 3.87 5.04
N ASN A 72 -11.32 4.80 5.62
CA ASN A 72 -11.81 5.82 6.55
C ASN A 72 -11.62 7.22 5.96
N TYR A 73 -12.58 8.10 6.20
CA TYR A 73 -12.49 9.51 5.82
C TYR A 73 -11.95 10.33 6.98
N PHE A 74 -11.17 11.39 6.70
CA PHE A 74 -10.88 12.39 7.73
C PHE A 74 -12.18 13.16 8.04
N ASP A 75 -12.56 13.19 9.33
CA ASP A 75 -13.66 14.01 9.84
C ASP A 75 -13.33 15.51 9.81
#